data_AF-A0A3Q8XG41-F1
#
_entry.id   AF-A0A3Q8XG41-F1
#
_cell.length_a   1.000
_cell.length_b   1.000
_cell.length_c   1.000
_cell.angle_alpha   90.00
_cell.angle_beta   90.00
_cell.angle_gamma   90.00
#
_symmetry.space_group_name_H-M   'P 1'
#
loop_
_entity.id
_entity.type
_entity.pdbx_description
1 polymer ?
#
loop_
_entity_poly.entity_id
_entity_poly.type
_entity_poly.pdbx_seq_one_letter_code
_entity_poly.pdbx_strand_id
1 'polypeptide(L)' 'MIPSYENFKDFKDAGEKILEYLHNHLGFALWMITRTESNDWIVLQAKDHEPYRVCRRVNILRDYPDDKIKIYP' A
#
# COMPACT_ATOMS: atom_id res chain seq x y z
N MET A 1 18.44 15.46 -3.18
CA MET A 1 18.85 14.21 -3.85
C MET A 1 17.60 13.36 -3.98
N ILE A 2 17.05 13.28 -5.19
CA ILE A 2 15.84 12.50 -5.48
C ILE A 2 16.28 11.02 -5.45
N PRO A 3 15.57 10.10 -4.76
CA PRO A 3 15.95 8.69 -4.74
C PRO A 3 15.98 8.18 -6.18
N SER A 4 17.05 7.50 -6.58
CA SER A 4 17.06 6.72 -7.82
C SER A 4 15.86 5.78 -7.81
N TYR A 5 15.05 5.80 -8.87
CA TYR A 5 13.96 4.85 -9.03
C TYR A 5 14.55 3.44 -9.06
N GLU A 6 14.48 2.72 -7.94
CA GLU A 6 14.68 1.28 -7.94
C GLU A 6 13.49 0.67 -8.69
N ASN A 7 13.78 -0.10 -9.74
CA ASN A 7 12.77 -0.94 -10.36
C ASN A 7 12.42 -2.05 -9.37
N PHE A 8 11.22 -2.00 -8.81
CA PHE A 8 10.68 -3.10 -8.04
C PHE A 8 10.40 -4.29 -8.94
N LYS A 9 10.63 -5.50 -8.40
CA LYS A 9 10.45 -6.75 -9.16
C LYS A 9 8.98 -6.99 -9.50
N ASP A 10 8.10 -6.71 -8.56
CA ASP A 10 6.67 -6.92 -8.65
C ASP A 10 5.93 -6.02 -7.64
N PHE A 11 4.59 -6.08 -7.65
CA PHE A 11 3.74 -5.31 -6.75
C PHE A 11 4.01 -5.60 -5.26
N LYS A 12 4.30 -6.85 -4.91
CA LYS A 12 4.53 -7.27 -3.52
C LYS A 12 5.82 -6.64 -3.00
N ASP A 13 6.89 -6.71 -3.79
CA ASP A 13 8.19 -6.08 -3.49
C ASP A 13 8.04 -4.56 -3.31
N ALA A 14 7.36 -3.89 -4.25
CA ALA A 14 7.06 -2.46 -4.14
C ALA A 14 6.23 -2.13 -2.89
N GLY A 15 5.19 -2.93 -2.63
CA GLY A 15 4.30 -2.77 -1.48
C GLY A 15 5.05 -2.92 -0.16
N GLU A 16 5.94 -3.90 -0.05
CA GLU A 16 6.73 -4.13 1.17
C GLU A 16 7.60 -2.92 1.51
N LYS A 17 8.27 -2.36 0.49
CA LYS A 17 9.14 -1.19 0.64
C LYS A 17 8.38 0.07 1.02
N ILE A 18 7.20 0.29 0.43
CA ILE A 18 6.34 1.43 0.78
C ILE A 18 5.85 1.31 2.23
N LEU A 19 5.35 0.13 2.63
CA LEU A 19 4.83 -0.06 4.00
C LEU A 19 5.93 0.11 5.04
N GLU A 20 7.13 -0.40 4.76
CA GLU A 20 8.31 -0.20 5.61
C GLU A 20 8.72 1.28 5.68
N TYR A 21 8.75 1.97 4.56
CA TYR A 21 9.03 3.41 4.50
C TYR A 21 8.05 4.19 5.39
N LEU A 22 6.75 3.91 5.27
CA LEU A 22 5.71 4.60 6.04
C LEU A 22 5.78 4.29 7.54
N HIS A 23 6.08 3.05 7.92
CA HIS A 23 6.34 2.71 9.32
C HIS A 23 7.51 3.54 9.86
N ASN A 24 8.64 3.55 9.16
CA ASN A 24 9.84 4.26 9.60
C ASN A 24 9.67 5.78 9.67
N HIS A 25 8.82 6.37 8.82
CA HIS A 25 8.64 7.82 8.76
C HIS A 25 7.49 8.36 9.63
N LEU A 26 6.45 7.54 9.88
CA LEU A 26 5.23 7.98 10.57
C LEU A 26 4.94 7.21 11.86
N GLY A 27 5.65 6.11 12.13
CA GLY A 27 5.63 5.41 13.42
C GLY A 27 4.39 4.56 13.71
N PHE A 28 3.49 4.36 12.73
CA PHE A 28 2.35 3.47 12.92
C PHE A 28 2.77 2.00 12.76
N ALA A 29 2.24 1.13 13.61
CA ALA A 29 2.61 -0.29 13.67
C ALA A 29 1.97 -1.11 12.54
N LEU A 30 0.72 -0.83 12.19
CA LEU A 30 -0.03 -1.58 11.19
C LEU A 30 -0.38 -0.71 9.98
N TRP A 31 0.11 -1.15 8.83
CA TRP A 31 -0.16 -0.55 7.54
C TRP A 31 -0.77 -1.54 6.57
N MET A 32 -1.71 -1.07 5.75
CA MET A 32 -2.39 -1.89 4.76
C MET A 32 -2.52 -1.15 3.44
N ILE A 33 -2.28 -1.90 2.37
CA ILE A 33 -2.63 -1.55 1.00
C ILE A 33 -3.99 -2.15 0.72
N THR A 34 -4.95 -1.31 0.32
CA THR A 34 -6.31 -1.74 0.00
C THR A 34 -6.75 -1.27 -1.37
N ARG A 35 -7.58 -2.09 -2.03
CA ARG A 35 -8.38 -1.69 -3.19
C ARG A 35 -9.82 -1.50 -2.74
N THR A 36 -10.44 -0.40 -3.15
CA THR A 36 -11.89 -0.23 -3.02
C THR A 36 -12.56 -0.96 -4.18
N GLU A 37 -13.62 -1.70 -3.89
CA GLU A 37 -14.46 -2.33 -4.90
C GLU A 37 -15.93 -2.06 -4.55
N SER A 38 -16.56 -1.17 -5.32
CA SER A 38 -17.88 -0.63 -4.99
C SER A 38 -17.93 -0.04 -3.56
N ASN A 39 -18.60 -0.72 -2.62
CA ASN A 39 -18.72 -0.30 -1.22
C ASN A 39 -17.80 -1.09 -0.26
N ASP A 40 -17.05 -2.07 -0.77
CA ASP A 40 -16.19 -2.94 0.00
C ASP A 40 -14.70 -2.58 -0.16
N TRP A 41 -13.87 -3.08 0.75
CA TRP A 41 -12.42 -2.93 0.69
C TRP A 41 -11.73 -4.29 0.75
N ILE A 42 -10.90 -4.54 -0.25
CA ILE A 42 -10.06 -5.73 -0.32
C ILE A 42 -8.66 -5.35 0.12
N VAL A 43 -8.11 -6.09 1.08
CA VAL A 43 -6.72 -5.97 1.51
C VAL A 43 -5.84 -6.68 0.49
N LEU A 44 -4.96 -5.93 -0.16
CA LEU A 44 -3.99 -6.49 -1.09
C LEU A 44 -2.71 -6.90 -0.38
N GLN A 45 -2.28 -6.12 0.61
CA GLN A 45 -1.09 -6.40 1.41
C GLN A 45 -1.19 -5.69 2.76
N ALA A 46 -0.69 -6.30 3.82
CA ALA A 46 -0.58 -5.71 5.14
C ALA A 46 0.79 -6.00 5.74
N LYS A 47 1.30 -5.07 6.54
CA LYS A 47 2.51 -5.27 7.33
C LYS A 47 2.25 -4.78 8.74
N ASP A 48 2.36 -5.72 9.68
CA ASP A 48 2.25 -5.46 11.11
C ASP A 48 3.65 -5.51 11.73
N HIS A 49 4.00 -4.47 12.47
CA HIS A 49 5.26 -4.34 13.17
C HIS A 49 5.11 -4.56 14.69
N GLU A 50 3.89 -4.55 15.25
CA GLU A 50 3.66 -4.78 16.69
C GLU A 50 2.27 -5.39 16.97
N PRO A 51 2.17 -6.37 17.90
CA PRO A 51 0.93 -7.15 18.11
C PRO A 51 -0.29 -6.37 18.61
N TYR A 52 -0.14 -5.10 19.02
CA TYR A 52 -1.22 -4.33 19.64
C TYR A 52 -1.19 -2.85 19.24
N ARG A 53 -1.81 -2.45 18.11
CA ARG A 53 -2.21 -1.04 17.84
C ARG A 53 -3.10 -0.82 16.61
N VAL A 54 -3.66 0.39 16.57
CA VAL A 54 -4.53 0.97 15.54
C VAL A 54 -3.94 0.87 14.14
N CYS A 55 -4.72 0.36 13.18
CA CYS A 55 -4.36 0.28 11.76
C CYS A 55 -4.51 1.64 11.05
N ARG A 56 -3.53 2.04 10.24
CA ARG A 56 -3.67 3.12 9.26
C ARG A 56 -3.74 2.53 7.85
N ARG A 57 -4.86 2.79 7.16
CA ARG A 57 -5.10 2.35 5.78
C ARG A 57 -4.45 3.32 4.79
N VAL A 58 -3.73 2.79 3.81
CA VAL A 58 -3.18 3.56 2.68
C VAL A 58 -3.93 3.15 1.42
N ASN A 59 -4.72 4.08 0.88
CA ASN A 59 -5.32 3.93 -0.44
C ASN A 59 -4.30 4.41 -1.48
N ILE A 60 -3.72 3.47 -2.24
CA ILE A 60 -2.79 3.82 -3.34
C ILE A 60 -3.55 4.26 -4.59
N LEU A 61 -4.82 3.86 -4.72
CA LEU A 61 -5.74 4.33 -5.74
C LEU A 61 -6.77 5.22 -5.07
N ARG A 62 -6.45 6.51 -4.95
CA ARG A 62 -7.43 7.51 -4.53
C ARG A 62 -8.20 7.91 -5.79
N ASP A 63 -9.45 7.49 -5.87
CA ASP A 63 -10.44 7.95 -6.87
C ASP A 63 -10.01 7.77 -8.33
N TYR A 64 -9.39 6.64 -8.67
CA TYR A 64 -9.35 6.20 -10.06
C TYR A 64 -10.69 5.53 -10.35
N PRO A 65 -11.55 6.09 -11.22
CA PRO A 65 -12.78 5.42 -11.58
C PRO A 65 -12.42 4.09 -12.28
N ASP A 66 -13.24 3.07 -12.06
CA ASP A 66 -12.92 1.68 -12.45
C ASP A 66 -12.55 1.56 -13.94
N ASP A 67 -13.06 2.45 -14.80
CA ASP A 67 -12.75 2.56 -16.23
C ASP A 67 -11.29 2.96 -16.54
N LYS A 68 -10.55 3.45 -15.55
CA LYS A 68 -9.16 3.89 -15.66
C LYS A 68 -8.17 2.90 -15.06
N ILE A 69 -8.63 1.81 -14.42
CA ILE A 69 -7.77 0.73 -13.96
C ILE A 69 -7.40 -0.13 -15.16
N LYS A 70 -6.27 0.20 -15.81
CA LYS A 70 -5.67 -0.67 -16.82
C LYS A 70 -5.02 -1.87 -16.12
N ILE A 71 -5.76 -2.97 -16.04
CA ILE A 71 -5.18 -4.28 -15.71
C ILE A 71 -4.44 -4.73 -16.97
N TYR A 72 -3.12 -4.58 -16.96
CA TYR A 72 -2.29 -5.19 -18.00
C TYR A 72 -2.23 -6.71 -17.72
N PRO A 73 -2.40 -7.56 -18.75
CA PRO A 73 -2.33 -9.02 -18.60
C PRO A 73 -0.95 -9.49 -18.14
#